data_AF-A0A2U3QYG8-F1
#
_entry.id   AF-A0A2U3QYG8-F1
#
_cell.length_a   1.000
_cell.length_b   1.000
_cell.length_c   1.000
_cell.angle_alpha   90.00
_cell.angle_beta   90.00
_cell.angle_gamma   90.00
#
_symmetry.space_group_name_H-M   'P 1'
#
loop_
_entity.id
_entity.type
_entity.pdbx_description
1 polymer ?
#
loop_
_entity_poly.entity_id
_entity_poly.type
_entity_poly.pdbx_seq_one_letter_code
_entity_poly.pdbx_strand_id
1 'polypeptide(L)'
;MARRYSYDLRMKIFKAVDDGLSIVKACKIFNISRNTIYRWKHLKCETGDIKAKPYGPAKGYNAKIDLKEFEELIINHHDKTSKELSIILGNRLQRTRINYYRKLLGYTYKKTHLHSKRDIGLRNEFIEKIKQFSKEGLVFIDELGIEDNACREYGWSIKGIART
;
A
#
# COMPACT_ATOMS: atom_id res chain seq x y z
N MET A 1 -7.15 -18.89 -16.57
CA MET A 1 -5.73 -19.19 -16.90
C MET A 1 -5.59 -20.69 -17.12
N ALA A 2 -4.94 -21.13 -18.20
CA ALA A 2 -4.72 -22.56 -18.44
C ALA A 2 -3.83 -23.15 -17.33
N ARG A 3 -4.29 -24.24 -16.69
CA ARG A 3 -3.56 -24.95 -15.65
C ARG A 3 -2.36 -25.65 -16.27
N ARG A 4 -1.17 -25.48 -15.67
CA ARG A 4 0.03 -26.20 -16.10
C ARG A 4 -0.08 -27.66 -15.68
N TYR A 5 0.44 -28.57 -16.51
CA TYR A 5 0.55 -29.98 -16.15
C TYR A 5 1.43 -30.17 -14.91
N SER A 6 1.00 -31.09 -14.02
CA SER A 6 1.67 -31.42 -12.76
C SER A 6 3.09 -31.93 -12.99
N TYR A 7 3.95 -31.78 -11.98
CA TYR A 7 5.34 -32.23 -12.06
C TYR A 7 5.42 -33.76 -12.22
N ASP A 8 4.62 -34.50 -11.46
CA ASP A 8 4.57 -35.96 -11.51
C ASP A 8 4.20 -36.49 -12.90
N LEU A 9 3.28 -35.81 -13.60
CA LEU A 9 2.90 -36.20 -14.96
C LEU A 9 4.08 -36.04 -15.92
N ARG A 10 4.85 -34.95 -15.79
CA ARG A 10 6.06 -34.75 -16.59
C ARG A 10 7.09 -35.82 -16.29
N MET A 11 7.33 -36.11 -15.01
CA MET A 11 8.27 -37.15 -14.58
C MET A 11 7.90 -38.53 -15.13
N LYS A 12 6.62 -38.93 -15.05
CA LYS A 12 6.14 -40.20 -15.60
C LYS A 12 6.36 -40.31 -17.12
N ILE A 13 6.12 -39.21 -17.85
CA ILE A 13 6.32 -39.16 -19.29
C ILE A 13 7.79 -39.28 -19.65
N PHE A 14 8.67 -38.55 -18.98
CA PHE A 14 10.11 -38.63 -19.25
C PHE A 14 10.68 -39.97 -18.84
N LYS A 15 10.24 -40.58 -17.73
CA LYS A 15 10.64 -41.94 -17.37
C LYS A 15 10.27 -42.94 -18.47
N ALA A 16 9.02 -42.90 -18.97
CA ALA A 16 8.61 -43.80 -20.05
C ALA A 16 9.41 -43.59 -21.34
N VAL A 17 9.75 -42.34 -21.67
CA VAL A 17 10.58 -42.02 -22.85
C VAL A 17 12.02 -42.47 -22.68
N ASP A 18 12.59 -42.30 -21.48
CA ASP A 18 13.95 -42.75 -21.13
C ASP A 18 14.02 -44.30 -21.12
N ASP A 19 12.92 -44.99 -20.75
CA ASP A 19 12.75 -46.46 -20.83
C ASP A 19 12.56 -46.98 -22.29
N GLY A 20 12.70 -46.11 -23.30
CA GLY A 20 12.67 -46.48 -24.72
C GLY A 20 11.32 -46.29 -25.42
N LEU A 21 10.32 -45.70 -24.76
CA LEU A 21 9.04 -45.38 -25.40
C LEU A 21 9.19 -44.22 -26.39
N SER A 22 8.71 -44.40 -27.61
CA SER A 22 8.70 -43.30 -28.58
C SER A 22 7.76 -42.17 -28.13
N ILE A 23 8.15 -40.92 -28.41
CA ILE A 23 7.34 -39.73 -28.08
C ILE A 23 5.93 -39.82 -28.69
N VAL A 24 5.79 -40.44 -29.87
CA VAL A 24 4.50 -40.64 -30.54
C VAL A 24 3.59 -41.57 -29.73
N LYS A 25 4.13 -42.67 -29.18
CA LYS A 25 3.39 -43.57 -28.31
C LYS A 25 3.05 -42.90 -26.97
N ALA A 26 3.99 -42.15 -26.40
CA ALA A 26 3.75 -41.36 -25.18
C ALA A 26 2.61 -40.34 -25.35
N CYS A 27 2.53 -39.65 -26.49
CA CYS A 27 1.43 -38.72 -26.78
C CYS A 27 0.05 -39.41 -26.68
N LYS A 28 -0.06 -40.63 -27.24
CA LYS A 28 -1.31 -41.41 -27.24
C LYS A 28 -1.67 -41.91 -25.84
N ILE A 29 -0.68 -42.43 -25.09
CA ILE A 29 -0.90 -43.01 -23.76
C ILE A 29 -1.26 -41.94 -22.73
N PHE A 30 -0.52 -40.83 -22.72
CA PHE A 30 -0.69 -39.77 -21.72
C PHE A 30 -1.67 -38.67 -22.16
N ASN A 31 -2.22 -38.76 -23.38
CA ASN A 31 -3.10 -37.76 -23.97
C ASN A 31 -2.55 -36.33 -23.92
N ILE A 32 -1.26 -36.17 -24.27
CA ILE A 32 -0.57 -34.88 -24.31
C ILE A 32 -0.12 -34.57 -25.72
N SER A 33 -0.28 -33.30 -26.13
CA SER A 33 0.22 -32.84 -27.42
C SER A 33 1.74 -33.02 -27.54
N ARG A 34 2.17 -33.46 -28.73
CA ARG A 34 3.58 -33.64 -29.08
C ARG A 34 4.41 -32.37 -28.82
N ASN A 35 3.85 -31.20 -29.13
CA ASN A 35 4.48 -29.89 -28.89
C ASN A 35 4.80 -29.64 -27.42
N THR A 36 3.93 -30.08 -26.49
CA THR A 36 4.16 -29.90 -25.05
C THR A 36 5.33 -30.74 -24.56
N ILE A 37 5.44 -31.98 -25.04
CA ILE A 37 6.55 -32.88 -24.70
C ILE A 37 7.88 -32.33 -25.24
N TYR A 38 7.92 -31.85 -26.48
CA TYR A 38 9.12 -31.20 -27.03
C TYR A 38 9.52 -29.95 -26.25
N ARG A 39 8.57 -29.10 -25.85
CA ARG A 39 8.86 -27.93 -25.01
C ARG A 39 9.50 -28.31 -23.67
N TRP A 40 9.05 -29.41 -23.05
CA TRP A 40 9.68 -29.91 -21.84
C TRP A 40 11.06 -30.52 -22.09
N LYS A 41 11.27 -31.17 -23.25
CA LYS A 41 12.58 -31.70 -23.64
C LYS A 41 13.60 -30.57 -23.79
N HIS A 42 13.21 -29.50 -24.49
CA HIS A 42 14.03 -28.28 -24.57
C HIS A 42 14.31 -27.69 -23.19
N LEU A 43 13.31 -27.61 -22.32
CA LEU A 43 13.49 -27.11 -20.95
C LEU A 43 14.47 -27.97 -20.13
N LYS A 44 14.39 -29.31 -20.25
CA LYS A 44 15.31 -30.27 -19.61
C LYS A 44 16.74 -30.07 -20.13
N CYS A 45 16.92 -29.82 -21.44
CA CYS A 45 18.21 -29.51 -22.02
C CYS A 45 18.79 -28.16 -21.55
N GLU A 46 17.97 -27.13 -21.42
CA GLU A 46 18.40 -25.78 -21.01
C GLU A 46 18.68 -25.67 -19.51
N THR A 47 17.86 -26.32 -18.67
CA THR A 47 17.86 -26.08 -17.21
C THR A 47 18.21 -27.31 -16.37
N GLY A 48 18.33 -28.49 -16.98
CA GLY A 48 18.55 -29.76 -16.28
C GLY A 48 17.30 -30.32 -15.56
N ASP A 49 16.21 -29.56 -15.45
CA ASP A 49 14.98 -29.95 -14.77
C ASP A 49 13.76 -29.78 -15.70
N ILE A 50 12.66 -30.43 -15.34
CA ILE A 50 11.40 -30.46 -16.08
C ILE A 50 10.32 -29.62 -15.36
N LYS A 51 10.66 -28.97 -14.25
CA LYS A 51 9.76 -28.09 -13.49
C LYS A 51 9.21 -26.97 -14.36
N ALA A 52 7.94 -26.61 -14.14
CA ALA A 52 7.37 -25.47 -14.84
C ALA A 52 8.10 -24.19 -14.43
N LYS A 53 8.42 -23.31 -15.41
CA LYS A 53 8.89 -21.96 -15.10
C LYS A 53 7.92 -21.31 -14.10
N PRO A 54 8.39 -20.62 -13.05
CA PRO A 54 7.51 -19.97 -12.09
C PRO A 54 6.57 -19.02 -12.84
N TYR A 55 5.40 -18.73 -12.26
CA TYR A 55 4.65 -17.58 -12.76
C TYR A 55 5.56 -16.37 -12.57
N GLY A 56 5.90 -15.69 -13.68
CA GLY A 56 6.62 -14.42 -13.56
C GLY A 56 5.80 -13.47 -12.68
N PRO A 57 6.44 -12.50 -12.01
CA PRO A 57 5.69 -11.47 -11.30
C PRO A 57 4.67 -10.93 -12.29
N ALA A 58 3.39 -10.93 -11.91
CA ALA A 58 2.37 -10.28 -12.71
C ALA A 58 2.92 -8.88 -13.02
N LYS A 59 3.00 -8.49 -14.30
CA LYS A 59 3.48 -7.17 -14.72
C LYS A 59 2.85 -6.16 -13.76
N GLY A 60 3.66 -5.62 -12.85
CA GLY A 60 3.17 -4.75 -11.80
C GLY A 60 2.45 -3.61 -12.50
N TYR A 61 1.22 -3.32 -12.09
CA TYR A 61 0.54 -2.14 -12.58
C TYR A 61 1.42 -0.95 -12.14
N ASN A 62 2.05 -0.26 -13.09
CA ASN A 62 2.85 0.92 -12.77
C ASN A 62 2.00 1.85 -11.88
N ALA A 63 2.57 2.27 -10.75
CA ALA A 63 1.91 3.23 -9.87
C ALA A 63 1.56 4.47 -10.70
N LYS A 64 0.31 4.93 -10.64
CA LYS A 64 -0.14 6.09 -11.42
C LYS A 64 0.50 7.41 -10.96
N ILE A 65 1.15 7.40 -9.81
CA ILE A 65 1.77 8.55 -9.13
C ILE A 65 3.01 8.05 -8.39
N ASP A 66 4.01 8.92 -8.26
CA ASP A 66 5.20 8.67 -7.47
C ASP A 66 4.87 8.68 -5.96
N LEU A 67 5.52 7.80 -5.19
CA LEU A 67 5.23 7.66 -3.77
C LEU A 67 5.64 8.90 -2.97
N LYS A 68 6.74 9.55 -3.36
CA LYS A 68 7.23 10.77 -2.69
C LYS A 68 6.28 11.95 -2.86
N GLU A 69 5.83 12.18 -4.09
CA GLU A 69 4.84 13.23 -4.40
C GLU A 69 3.56 13.03 -3.57
N PHE A 70 3.11 11.78 -3.41
CA PHE A 70 1.93 11.47 -2.60
C PHE A 70 2.17 11.68 -1.10
N GLU A 71 3.37 11.40 -0.59
CA GLU A 71 3.74 11.63 0.80
C GLU A 71 3.74 13.12 1.16
N GLU A 72 4.36 13.96 0.32
CA GLU A 72 4.35 15.43 0.47
C GLU A 72 2.92 15.99 0.47
N LEU A 73 2.07 15.46 -0.41
CA LEU A 73 0.66 15.84 -0.48
C LEU A 73 -0.12 15.46 0.79
N ILE A 74 0.18 14.32 1.41
CA ILE A 74 -0.44 13.96 2.69
C ILE A 74 0.02 14.91 3.80
N ILE A 75 1.30 15.27 3.85
CA ILE A 75 1.84 16.18 4.87
C ILE A 75 1.14 17.55 4.77
N ASN A 76 1.03 18.09 3.56
CA ASN A 76 0.39 19.39 3.31
C ASN A 76 -1.13 19.38 3.52
N HIS A 77 -1.79 18.22 3.38
CA HIS A 77 -3.25 18.08 3.43
C HIS A 77 -3.70 16.93 4.34
N HIS A 78 -3.08 16.82 5.51
CA HIS A 78 -3.28 15.71 6.44
C HIS A 78 -4.70 15.67 7.05
N ASP A 79 -5.43 16.78 7.06
CA ASP A 79 -6.82 16.90 7.52
C ASP A 79 -7.87 16.51 6.46
N LYS A 80 -7.45 16.33 5.20
CA LYS A 80 -8.36 16.11 4.08
C LYS A 80 -8.81 14.65 3.94
N THR A 81 -10.06 14.50 3.57
CA THR A 81 -10.66 13.20 3.23
C THR A 81 -10.12 12.68 1.91
N SER A 82 -10.23 11.37 1.68
CA SER A 82 -9.80 10.77 0.39
C SER A 82 -10.58 11.32 -0.81
N LYS A 83 -11.80 11.83 -0.60
CA LYS A 83 -12.59 12.49 -1.65
C LYS A 83 -12.00 13.84 -2.02
N GLU A 84 -11.64 14.64 -1.04
CA GLU A 84 -11.03 15.96 -1.25
C GLU A 84 -9.64 15.84 -1.86
N LEU A 85 -8.81 14.88 -1.40
CA LEU A 85 -7.52 14.63 -2.02
C LEU A 85 -7.65 14.17 -3.48
N SER A 86 -8.69 13.38 -3.81
CA SER A 86 -8.98 13.02 -5.20
C SER A 86 -9.26 14.26 -6.05
N ILE A 87 -10.02 15.23 -5.52
CA ILE A 87 -10.34 16.48 -6.23
C ILE A 87 -9.07 17.34 -6.42
N ILE A 88 -8.24 17.47 -5.38
CA ILE A 88 -6.97 18.22 -5.44
C ILE A 88 -6.02 17.62 -6.47
N LEU A 89 -6.00 16.30 -6.58
CA LEU A 89 -5.23 15.56 -7.58
C LEU A 89 -5.86 15.58 -8.99
N GLY A 90 -6.88 16.40 -9.24
CA GLY A 90 -7.57 16.48 -10.54
C GLY A 90 -8.27 15.17 -10.93
N ASN A 91 -8.76 14.40 -9.94
CA ASN A 91 -9.38 13.08 -10.11
C ASN A 91 -8.48 12.02 -10.79
N ARG A 92 -7.15 12.24 -10.78
CA ARG A 92 -6.16 11.26 -11.29
C ARG A 92 -6.16 9.96 -10.48
N LEU A 93 -6.46 10.05 -9.17
CA LEU A 93 -6.56 8.92 -8.26
C LEU A 93 -7.95 8.80 -7.65
N GLN A 94 -8.51 7.60 -7.72
CA GLN A 94 -9.75 7.28 -7.03
C GLN A 94 -9.51 7.12 -5.52
N ARG A 95 -10.56 7.37 -4.72
CA ARG A 95 -10.57 7.24 -3.24
C ARG A 95 -9.95 5.94 -2.73
N THR A 96 -10.22 4.82 -3.40
CA THR A 96 -9.69 3.49 -3.04
C THR A 96 -8.16 3.42 -3.17
N ARG A 97 -7.60 4.01 -4.23
CA ARG A 97 -6.14 4.06 -4.43
C ARG A 97 -5.47 4.98 -3.41
N ILE A 98 -6.09 6.11 -3.07
CA ILE A 98 -5.59 7.01 -2.02
C ILE A 98 -5.49 6.27 -0.68
N ASN A 99 -6.52 5.50 -0.31
CA ASN A 99 -6.50 4.70 0.91
C ASN A 99 -5.46 3.57 0.86
N TYR A 100 -5.25 2.97 -0.31
CA TYR A 100 -4.19 1.98 -0.52
C TYR A 100 -2.80 2.60 -0.29
N TYR A 101 -2.52 3.76 -0.90
CA TYR A 101 -1.23 4.43 -0.73
C TYR A 101 -0.99 4.90 0.70
N ARG A 102 -2.03 5.41 1.39
CA ARG A 102 -1.94 5.73 2.83
C ARG A 102 -1.53 4.52 3.66
N LYS A 103 -2.16 3.36 3.41
CA LYS A 103 -1.80 2.11 4.10
C LYS A 103 -0.39 1.66 3.77
N LEU A 104 0.01 1.78 2.50
CA LEU A 104 1.35 1.40 2.04
C LEU A 104 2.45 2.23 2.72
N LEU A 105 2.20 3.54 2.91
CA LEU A 105 3.10 4.46 3.62
C LEU A 105 2.94 4.42 5.15
N GLY A 106 2.03 3.60 5.69
CA GLY A 106 1.85 3.47 7.14
C GLY A 106 1.09 4.62 7.82
N TYR A 107 0.34 5.43 7.06
CA TYR A 107 -0.52 6.48 7.63
C TYR A 107 -1.83 5.90 8.20
N THR A 108 -2.23 6.44 9.34
CA THR A 108 -3.43 6.07 10.07
C THR A 108 -4.24 7.31 10.43
N TYR A 109 -5.55 7.14 10.57
CA TYR A 109 -6.45 8.24 10.93
C TYR A 109 -6.47 8.41 12.45
N LYS A 110 -6.12 9.60 12.94
CA LYS A 110 -5.93 9.88 14.37
C LYS A 110 -6.63 11.17 14.78
N LYS A 111 -7.00 11.22 16.06
CA LYS A 111 -7.57 12.42 16.68
C LYS A 111 -6.48 13.47 16.91
N THR A 112 -6.84 14.72 16.70
CA THR A 112 -6.08 15.90 17.10
C THR A 112 -6.49 16.27 18.51
N HIS A 113 -5.52 16.52 19.38
CA HIS A 113 -5.77 17.03 20.73
C HIS A 113 -5.64 18.55 20.80
N LEU A 114 -5.30 19.19 19.68
CA LEU A 114 -5.12 20.63 19.58
C LEU A 114 -6.35 21.30 18.97
N HIS A 115 -6.67 22.47 19.52
CA HIS A 115 -7.67 23.36 18.96
C HIS A 115 -7.14 24.00 17.68
N SER A 116 -7.96 24.14 16.63
CA SER A 116 -7.54 24.71 15.34
C SER A 116 -7.02 26.14 15.43
N LYS A 117 -7.61 26.94 16.33
CA LYS A 117 -7.20 28.33 16.57
C LYS A 117 -5.99 28.47 17.50
N ARG A 118 -5.35 27.37 17.91
CA ARG A 118 -4.21 27.42 18.82
C ARG A 118 -3.02 28.09 18.12
N ASP A 119 -2.60 29.23 18.65
CA ASP A 119 -1.34 29.87 18.27
C ASP A 119 -0.27 29.59 19.34
N ILE A 120 0.85 29.01 18.92
CA ILE A 120 1.97 28.66 19.81
C ILE A 120 2.77 29.90 20.20
N GLY A 121 2.92 30.87 19.31
CA GLY A 121 3.65 32.11 19.55
C GLY A 121 2.95 32.94 20.62
N LEU A 122 1.67 33.25 20.42
CA LEU A 122 0.86 34.01 21.39
C LEU A 122 0.78 33.33 22.75
N ARG A 123 0.69 31.99 22.76
CA ARG A 123 0.70 31.20 23.99
C ARG A 123 2.02 31.34 24.75
N ASN A 124 3.15 31.27 24.06
CA ASN A 124 4.46 31.41 24.69
C ASN A 124 4.67 32.82 25.24
N GLU A 125 4.28 33.85 24.47
CA GLU A 125 4.31 35.24 24.94
C GLU A 125 3.46 35.45 26.20
N PHE A 126 2.26 34.86 26.23
CA PHE A 126 1.38 34.93 27.40
C PHE A 126 1.98 34.22 28.63
N ILE A 127 2.60 33.05 28.44
CA ILE A 127 3.29 32.34 29.51
C ILE A 127 4.44 33.17 30.09
N GLU A 128 5.25 33.81 29.25
CA GLU A 128 6.34 34.67 29.71
C GLU A 128 5.83 35.89 30.49
N LYS A 129 4.70 36.49 30.07
CA LYS A 129 4.05 37.58 30.83
C LYS A 129 3.58 37.09 32.21
N ILE A 130 2.93 35.93 32.28
CA ILE A 130 2.40 35.39 33.55
C ILE A 130 3.52 35.07 34.55
N LYS A 131 4.67 34.58 34.09
CA LYS A 131 5.81 34.23 34.97
C LYS A 131 6.31 35.41 35.83
N GLN A 132 6.02 36.65 35.45
CA GLN A 132 6.43 37.85 36.17
C GLN A 132 5.58 38.12 37.43
N PHE A 133 4.41 37.49 37.54
CA PHE A 133 3.47 37.72 38.64
C PHE A 133 3.53 36.57 39.66
N SER A 134 3.34 36.88 40.94
CA SER A 134 3.23 35.85 41.99
C SER A 134 1.87 35.16 41.91
N LYS A 135 1.84 33.89 42.33
CA LYS A 135 0.64 33.05 42.23
C LYS A 135 -0.52 33.58 43.07
N GLU A 136 -0.24 34.24 44.19
CA GLU A 136 -1.29 34.73 45.11
C GLU A 136 -2.10 35.90 44.54
N GLY A 137 -1.57 36.64 43.55
CA GLY A 137 -2.23 37.80 42.94
C GLY A 137 -2.98 37.53 41.64
N LEU A 138 -2.99 36.28 41.15
CA LEU A 138 -3.56 35.92 39.85
C LEU A 138 -5.06 35.60 39.98
N VAL A 139 -5.89 36.42 39.33
CA VAL A 139 -7.33 36.17 39.16
C VAL A 139 -7.59 35.90 37.69
N PHE A 140 -8.20 34.75 37.40
CA PHE A 140 -8.62 34.37 36.04
C PHE A 140 -10.11 34.65 35.88
N ILE A 141 -10.45 35.45 34.86
CA ILE A 141 -11.82 35.69 34.42
C ILE A 141 -11.91 35.12 33.01
N ASP A 142 -12.85 34.21 32.78
CA ASP A 142 -13.05 33.58 31.49
C ASP A 142 -14.54 33.68 31.11
N GLU A 143 -14.80 34.05 29.87
CA GLU A 143 -16.14 34.14 29.29
C GLU A 143 -16.32 32.97 28.33
N LEU A 144 -17.35 32.14 28.58
CA LEU A 144 -17.67 31.03 27.70
C LEU A 144 -18.48 31.52 26.50
N GLY A 145 -17.81 31.62 25.33
CA GLY A 145 -18.47 31.80 24.04
C GLY A 145 -18.91 30.45 23.45
N ILE A 146 -20.13 30.39 22.90
CA ILE A 146 -20.54 29.28 22.04
C ILE A 146 -20.09 29.64 20.61
N GLU A 147 -19.08 28.95 20.11
CA GLU A 147 -18.66 29.10 18.71
C GLU A 147 -19.31 28.02 17.84
N ASP A 148 -19.96 28.42 16.75
CA ASP A 148 -20.53 27.49 15.74
C ASP A 148 -19.47 26.91 14.78
N ASN A 149 -18.18 27.12 15.06
CA ASN A 149 -17.10 26.70 14.18
C ASN A 149 -16.86 25.18 14.28
N ALA A 150 -17.33 24.44 13.26
CA ALA A 150 -17.01 23.02 13.13
C ALA A 150 -15.53 22.81 12.77
N CYS A 151 -14.71 22.46 13.77
CA CYS A 151 -13.31 22.08 13.57
C CYS A 151 -13.17 20.59 13.22
N ARG A 152 -12.22 20.24 12.34
CA ARG A 152 -11.86 18.84 12.09
C ARG A 152 -11.00 18.27 13.22
N GLU A 153 -11.62 17.43 14.03
CA GLU A 153 -10.94 16.75 15.14
C GLU A 153 -9.97 15.64 14.71
N TYR A 154 -9.92 15.25 13.43
CA TYR A 154 -9.17 14.08 12.99
C TYR A 154 -8.41 14.33 11.69
N GLY A 155 -7.35 13.54 11.47
CA GLY A 155 -6.46 13.66 10.31
C GLY A 155 -5.51 12.48 10.20
N TRP A 156 -4.66 12.49 9.19
CA TRP A 156 -3.78 11.39 8.83
C TRP A 156 -2.37 11.62 9.38
N SER A 157 -1.85 10.66 10.14
CA SER A 157 -0.49 10.67 10.69
C SER A 157 0.13 9.28 10.66
N ILE A 158 1.46 9.22 10.64
CA ILE A 158 2.24 7.98 10.65
C ILE A 158 1.84 7.13 11.86
N LYS A 159 1.69 5.82 11.64
CA LYS A 159 1.35 4.87 12.71
C LYS A 159 2.36 4.98 13.87
N GLY A 160 1.85 5.01 15.10
CA GLY A 160 2.67 5.20 16.31
C GLY A 160 2.94 6.66 16.73
N ILE A 161 2.82 7.65 15.83
CA ILE A 161 3.09 9.06 16.14
C ILE A 161 1.80 9.83 16.46
N ALA A 162 1.71 10.51 17.61
CA ALA A 162 0.56 11.36 17.90
C ALA A 162 0.45 12.50 16.87
N ARG A 163 -0.78 12.93 16.55
CA ARG A 163 -0.95 14.11 15.70
C ARG A 163 -0.62 15.35 16.55
N THR A 164 0.55 15.93 16.30
CA THR A 164 0.94 17.26 16.79
C THR A 164 0.20 18.33 16.03
#